data_AF-A0A933DPL9-F1
#
_entry.id   AF-A0A933DPL9-F1
#
_cell.length_a   1.000
_cell.length_b   1.000
_cell.length_c   1.000
_cell.angle_alpha   90.00
_cell.angle_beta   90.00
_cell.angle_gamma   90.00
#
_symmetry.space_group_name_H-M   'P 1'
#
loop_
_entity.id
_entity.type
_entity.pdbx_description
1 polymer ?
#
loop_
_entity_poly.entity_id
_entity_poly.type
_entity_poly.pdbx_seq_one_letter_code
_entity_poly.pdbx_strand_id
1 'polypeptide(L)'
;MTFLFLVALSLLFRVTFLQAIEFKADEATSLFLATRPLFDHPFLPASSVSSFGILNPPLFLYTLFPLVLLSTDPRFLSACIGILNAFTVGLFYLLIKRYYGKHVSLITSLFLAVSPWAILFSRKIWAQDFILPLSLPLFYAFHKIRYDKDKRFWLPYAVFSLLLIQVHQALLFFLVPFNLFLFLTKPRVSFRHLLLGIFFGIIPALPWVYYEMTHGLPTLDAVSRAGGRVENGLTITHLLRPFQILHTGNWFFIMGNDIAEFAAKYPLLFRLRPLFYLYYPLLLFGMFIFWRKHTLSRPLLYATLCLPVLYALLHIPPHMHYFIVLLPLLFLFIAIGIQFLSQKFPFAKFPIIGTIYLGIVFLSFFNILFLQFTEKKGSLSGDYGTSYGANEKLAKRPLEKYRKTKKYQEMLLATYVPLGAFRGDTIIASMVYDPKSTKKRLSLLDNQFKSTPEDARIKHELLAYYTTTAPREETLVLLRQKSKNIPSYSPIYSAANAMHLEKTLRKAFEDPMLGIALEFPKHWDLQKTKNQTIITGDGFILSLQPINTLCTAQSCVEETEMLSSQTVEKMTCVTKENMWCGIVYGPIHNTTQQFFITYKPDGKQPSPFVPSEEYTHATALLKSILDSLRQL
;
A
#
# COMPACT_ATOMS: atom_id res chain seq x y z
N MET A 1 -19.97 -36.07 -1.71
CA MET A 1 -20.95 -35.18 -2.36
C MET A 1 -21.04 -33.79 -1.72
N THR A 2 -21.50 -33.59 -0.48
CA THR A 2 -21.64 -32.24 0.11
C THR A 2 -20.33 -31.43 0.14
N PHE A 3 -19.20 -32.05 0.49
CA PHE A 3 -17.89 -31.41 0.42
C PHE A 3 -17.58 -30.87 -0.98
N LEU A 4 -17.70 -31.71 -2.00
CA LEU A 4 -17.42 -31.34 -3.40
C LEU A 4 -18.36 -30.24 -3.89
N PHE A 5 -19.64 -30.29 -3.52
CA PHE A 5 -20.60 -29.23 -3.83
C PHE A 5 -20.19 -27.88 -3.23
N LEU A 6 -19.79 -27.87 -1.95
CA LEU A 6 -19.35 -26.64 -1.29
C LEU A 6 -18.07 -26.08 -1.91
N VAL A 7 -17.12 -26.95 -2.26
CA VAL A 7 -15.89 -26.53 -2.96
C VAL A 7 -16.23 -25.96 -4.34
N ALA A 8 -17.08 -26.63 -5.12
CA ALA A 8 -17.50 -26.16 -6.44
C ALA A 8 -18.24 -24.81 -6.38
N LEU A 9 -19.19 -24.66 -5.45
CA LEU A 9 -19.88 -23.38 -5.22
C LEU A 9 -18.90 -22.27 -4.80
N SER A 10 -17.93 -22.60 -3.94
CA SER A 10 -16.92 -21.63 -3.49
C SER A 10 -15.94 -21.25 -4.61
N LEU A 11 -15.58 -22.20 -5.49
CA LEU A 11 -14.74 -21.97 -6.66
C LEU A 11 -15.40 -21.01 -7.65
N LEU A 12 -16.71 -21.16 -7.89
CA LEU A 12 -17.47 -20.34 -8.83
C LEU A 12 -17.19 -18.84 -8.65
N PHE A 13 -17.08 -18.36 -7.41
CA PHE A 13 -16.82 -16.94 -7.15
C PHE A 13 -15.36 -16.58 -6.96
N ARG A 14 -14.47 -17.55 -6.73
CA ARG A 14 -13.05 -17.32 -6.40
C ARG A 14 -12.11 -17.44 -7.60
N VAL A 15 -12.49 -18.19 -8.63
CA VAL A 15 -11.64 -18.42 -9.82
C VAL A 15 -12.23 -17.87 -11.13
N THR A 16 -13.38 -17.21 -11.08
CA THR A 16 -14.01 -16.55 -12.23
C THR A 16 -13.74 -15.04 -12.20
N PHE A 17 -13.97 -14.34 -13.31
CA PHE A 17 -13.75 -12.88 -13.42
C PHE A 17 -12.34 -12.47 -12.95
N LEU A 18 -11.30 -13.22 -13.35
CA LEU A 18 -9.93 -12.97 -12.90
C LEU A 18 -9.36 -11.64 -13.42
N GLN A 19 -9.94 -11.06 -14.46
CA GLN A 19 -9.59 -9.70 -14.90
C GLN A 19 -10.13 -8.63 -13.93
N ALA A 20 -11.19 -8.94 -13.19
CA ALA A 20 -11.83 -8.00 -12.28
C ALA A 20 -11.13 -7.92 -10.92
N ILE A 21 -10.12 -8.77 -10.63
CA ILE A 21 -9.48 -8.82 -9.30
C ILE A 21 -8.94 -7.45 -8.91
N GLU A 22 -9.11 -7.08 -7.64
CA GLU A 22 -8.47 -5.90 -7.07
C GLU A 22 -6.95 -6.03 -7.21
N PHE A 23 -6.33 -5.02 -7.80
CA PHE A 23 -4.89 -5.02 -8.05
C PHE A 23 -4.34 -3.61 -7.90
N LYS A 24 -3.98 -3.25 -6.67
CA LYS A 24 -3.46 -1.94 -6.27
C LYS A 24 -1.96 -2.04 -5.96
N ALA A 25 -1.47 -1.05 -5.24
CA ALA A 25 -0.09 -0.97 -4.78
C ALA A 25 0.35 -2.19 -3.97
N ASP A 26 -0.49 -2.70 -3.07
CA ASP A 26 -0.13 -3.80 -2.17
C ASP A 26 0.05 -5.12 -2.93
N GLU A 27 -0.88 -5.44 -3.83
CA GLU A 27 -0.80 -6.64 -4.68
C GLU A 27 0.39 -6.57 -5.64
N ALA A 28 0.56 -5.42 -6.29
CA ALA A 28 1.67 -5.18 -7.22
C ALA A 28 3.03 -5.28 -6.53
N THR A 29 3.18 -4.63 -5.37
CA THR A 29 4.41 -4.65 -4.58
C THR A 29 4.72 -6.07 -4.14
N SER A 30 3.76 -6.79 -3.55
CA SER A 30 3.98 -8.15 -3.06
C SER A 30 4.39 -9.10 -4.18
N LEU A 31 3.74 -9.00 -5.35
CA LEU A 31 4.10 -9.77 -6.53
C LEU A 31 5.51 -9.44 -7.04
N PHE A 32 5.84 -8.15 -7.15
CA PHE A 32 7.17 -7.74 -7.59
C PHE A 32 8.27 -8.21 -6.61
N LEU A 33 8.04 -8.08 -5.30
CA LEU A 33 8.99 -8.55 -4.28
C LEU A 33 9.15 -10.08 -4.32
N ALA A 34 8.07 -10.84 -4.51
CA ALA A 34 8.12 -12.30 -4.60
C ALA A 34 8.82 -12.81 -5.88
N THR A 35 8.77 -12.06 -6.98
CA THR A 35 9.39 -12.44 -8.26
C THR A 35 10.87 -12.07 -8.37
N ARG A 36 11.41 -11.29 -7.44
CA ARG A 36 12.81 -10.86 -7.46
C ARG A 36 13.82 -12.00 -7.69
N PRO A 37 13.72 -13.17 -7.04
CA PRO A 37 14.67 -14.25 -7.27
C PRO A 37 14.62 -14.85 -8.68
N LEU A 38 13.53 -14.66 -9.43
CA LEU A 38 13.43 -15.08 -10.84
C LEU A 38 14.30 -14.21 -11.77
N PHE A 39 14.69 -13.02 -11.31
CA PHE A 39 15.48 -12.04 -12.06
C PHE A 39 16.85 -11.84 -11.44
N ASP A 40 17.44 -12.90 -10.87
CA ASP A 40 18.79 -12.92 -10.29
C ASP A 40 19.00 -11.94 -9.09
N HIS A 41 17.92 -11.57 -8.39
CA HIS A 41 18.00 -10.81 -7.14
C HIS A 41 17.90 -11.73 -5.91
N PRO A 42 18.46 -11.33 -4.75
CA PRO A 42 18.31 -12.12 -3.53
C PRO A 42 16.86 -12.16 -3.04
N PHE A 43 16.55 -13.16 -2.23
CA PHE A 43 15.36 -13.14 -1.39
C PHE A 43 15.42 -11.97 -0.41
N LEU A 44 14.28 -11.32 -0.21
CA LEU A 44 14.17 -10.23 0.74
C LEU A 44 13.94 -10.78 2.16
N PRO A 45 14.49 -10.11 3.18
CA PRO A 45 14.32 -10.52 4.56
C PRO A 45 12.91 -10.22 5.09
N ALA A 46 12.13 -9.38 4.41
CA ALA A 46 10.79 -8.99 4.81
C ALA A 46 9.87 -8.73 3.60
N SER A 47 8.59 -8.50 3.88
CA SER A 47 7.52 -8.27 2.89
C SER A 47 7.19 -6.77 2.74
N SER A 48 5.95 -6.46 2.37
CA SER A 48 5.40 -5.10 2.33
C SER A 48 5.31 -4.46 3.72
N VAL A 49 4.99 -3.17 3.74
CA VAL A 49 4.83 -2.36 4.95
C VAL A 49 3.34 -2.23 5.28
N SER A 50 2.96 -2.36 6.54
CA SER A 50 1.58 -2.14 6.99
C SER A 50 1.18 -0.66 7.00
N SER A 51 -0.12 -0.38 7.17
CA SER A 51 -0.63 1.00 7.32
C SER A 51 -0.02 1.76 8.51
N PHE A 52 0.53 1.03 9.49
CA PHE A 52 1.27 1.60 10.62
C PHE A 52 2.75 1.80 10.35
N GLY A 53 3.24 1.56 9.13
CA GLY A 53 4.66 1.68 8.80
C GLY A 53 5.50 0.49 9.28
N ILE A 54 4.88 -0.51 9.89
CA ILE A 54 5.55 -1.71 10.39
C ILE A 54 5.90 -2.61 9.21
N LEU A 55 7.14 -3.06 9.18
CA LEU A 55 7.63 -3.97 8.17
C LEU A 55 7.16 -5.41 8.45
N ASN A 56 6.44 -6.02 7.51
CA ASN A 56 5.86 -7.34 7.73
C ASN A 56 6.88 -8.47 7.53
N PRO A 57 6.81 -9.57 8.30
CA PRO A 57 7.61 -10.77 8.06
C PRO A 57 7.42 -11.36 6.65
N PRO A 58 8.40 -12.13 6.12
CA PRO A 58 8.44 -12.54 4.72
C PRO A 58 7.56 -13.75 4.39
N LEU A 59 6.80 -14.28 5.36
CA LEU A 59 5.99 -15.48 5.19
C LEU A 59 5.12 -15.40 3.93
N PHE A 60 4.48 -14.25 3.68
CA PHE A 60 3.65 -14.08 2.49
C PHE A 60 4.46 -14.20 1.18
N LEU A 61 5.65 -13.59 1.11
CA LEU A 61 6.53 -13.73 -0.06
C LEU A 61 6.96 -15.19 -0.25
N TYR A 62 7.26 -15.91 0.84
CA TYR A 62 7.64 -17.32 0.77
C TYR A 62 6.48 -18.21 0.32
N THR A 63 5.24 -17.87 0.67
CA THR A 63 4.06 -18.58 0.15
C THR A 63 3.77 -18.26 -1.32
N LEU A 64 4.07 -17.04 -1.78
CA LEU A 64 3.91 -16.64 -3.18
C LEU A 64 5.02 -17.21 -4.09
N PHE A 65 6.24 -17.34 -3.58
CA PHE A 65 7.41 -17.77 -4.35
C PHE A 65 7.19 -19.06 -5.18
N PRO A 66 6.68 -20.17 -4.61
CA PRO A 66 6.43 -21.38 -5.40
C PRO A 66 5.36 -21.18 -6.49
N LEU A 67 4.43 -20.24 -6.32
CA LEU A 67 3.42 -19.93 -7.33
C LEU A 67 4.02 -19.11 -8.48
N VAL A 68 4.90 -18.14 -8.17
CA VAL A 68 5.53 -17.31 -9.21
C VAL A 68 6.56 -18.07 -10.05
N LEU A 69 7.12 -19.16 -9.53
CA LEU A 69 7.92 -20.10 -10.34
C LEU A 69 7.13 -20.71 -11.49
N LEU A 70 5.81 -20.86 -11.34
CA LEU A 70 4.93 -21.41 -12.36
C LEU A 70 4.43 -20.33 -13.33
N SER A 71 4.07 -19.15 -12.81
CA SER A 71 3.63 -18.02 -13.63
C SER A 71 3.70 -16.71 -12.84
N THR A 72 4.09 -15.64 -13.51
CA THR A 72 4.05 -14.27 -12.96
C THR A 72 2.74 -13.54 -13.24
N ASP A 73 1.78 -14.19 -13.92
CA ASP A 73 0.47 -13.60 -14.25
C ASP A 73 -0.40 -13.47 -12.99
N PRO A 74 -0.82 -12.26 -12.59
CA PRO A 74 -1.68 -12.04 -11.42
C PRO A 74 -2.96 -12.88 -11.41
N ARG A 75 -3.52 -13.19 -12.59
CA ARG A 75 -4.73 -14.03 -12.70
C ARG A 75 -4.47 -15.46 -12.24
N PHE A 76 -3.30 -16.00 -12.58
CA PHE A 76 -2.90 -17.34 -12.16
C PHE A 76 -2.72 -17.40 -10.65
N LEU A 77 -2.00 -16.45 -10.06
CA LEU A 77 -1.79 -16.39 -8.61
C LEU A 77 -3.12 -16.25 -7.86
N SER A 78 -3.98 -15.33 -8.31
CA SER A 78 -5.32 -15.15 -7.75
C SER A 78 -6.15 -16.43 -7.83
N ALA A 79 -6.10 -17.16 -8.95
CA ALA A 79 -6.79 -18.44 -9.09
C ALA A 79 -6.26 -19.48 -8.10
N CYS A 80 -4.94 -19.59 -7.91
CA CYS A 80 -4.35 -20.50 -6.91
C CYS A 80 -4.81 -20.17 -5.48
N ILE A 81 -4.79 -18.88 -5.11
CA ILE A 81 -5.27 -18.40 -3.80
C ILE A 81 -6.76 -18.68 -3.62
N GLY A 82 -7.55 -18.46 -4.67
CA GLY A 82 -8.98 -18.76 -4.71
C GLY A 82 -9.30 -20.25 -4.57
N ILE A 83 -8.53 -21.13 -5.23
CA ILE A 83 -8.63 -22.58 -5.11
C ILE A 83 -8.33 -23.00 -3.66
N LEU A 84 -7.21 -22.55 -3.10
CA LEU A 84 -6.82 -22.86 -1.72
C LEU A 84 -7.93 -22.48 -0.73
N ASN A 85 -8.49 -21.28 -0.87
CA ASN A 85 -9.59 -20.81 -0.04
C ASN A 85 -10.87 -21.63 -0.27
N ALA A 86 -11.20 -22.00 -1.50
CA ALA A 86 -12.38 -22.81 -1.78
C ALA A 86 -12.29 -24.21 -1.17
N PHE A 87 -11.12 -24.86 -1.23
CA PHE A 87 -10.88 -26.11 -0.51
C PHE A 87 -10.97 -25.92 1.01
N THR A 88 -10.46 -24.80 1.52
CA THR A 88 -10.54 -24.45 2.95
C THR A 88 -12.00 -24.36 3.43
N VAL A 89 -12.92 -23.81 2.63
CA VAL A 89 -14.36 -23.80 2.96
C VAL A 89 -14.93 -25.22 3.10
N GLY A 90 -14.55 -26.12 2.19
CA GLY A 90 -14.93 -27.53 2.26
C GLY A 90 -14.32 -28.25 3.48
N LEU A 91 -13.08 -27.94 3.84
CA LEU A 91 -12.44 -28.53 5.02
C LEU A 91 -13.05 -27.99 6.32
N PHE A 92 -13.47 -26.72 6.34
CA PHE A 92 -14.27 -26.17 7.44
C PHE A 92 -15.59 -26.91 7.62
N TYR A 93 -16.25 -27.31 6.52
CA TYR A 93 -17.42 -28.19 6.61
C TYR A 93 -17.09 -29.47 7.37
N LEU A 94 -15.98 -30.15 7.05
CA LEU A 94 -15.59 -31.38 7.73
C LEU A 94 -15.26 -31.16 9.23
N LEU A 95 -14.53 -30.08 9.54
CA LEU A 95 -14.20 -29.69 10.92
C LEU A 95 -15.49 -29.45 11.71
N ILE A 96 -16.36 -28.59 11.22
CA ILE A 96 -17.58 -28.20 11.95
C ILE A 96 -18.52 -29.38 12.06
N LYS A 97 -18.61 -30.23 11.03
CA LYS A 97 -19.47 -31.42 11.04
C LYS A 97 -19.09 -32.36 12.18
N ARG A 98 -17.78 -32.53 12.43
CA ARG A 98 -17.25 -33.39 13.49
C ARG A 98 -17.62 -32.90 14.90
N TYR A 99 -17.56 -31.59 15.16
CA TYR A 99 -17.69 -31.06 16.52
C TYR A 99 -19.04 -30.39 16.84
N TYR A 100 -19.77 -29.91 15.83
CA TYR A 100 -21.01 -29.14 15.99
C TYR A 100 -22.20 -29.72 15.21
N GLY A 101 -21.98 -30.76 14.39
CA GLY A 101 -23.03 -31.48 13.68
C GLY A 101 -23.24 -31.03 12.23
N LYS A 102 -23.97 -31.86 11.47
CA LYS A 102 -24.13 -31.75 10.01
C LYS A 102 -24.84 -30.48 9.56
N HIS A 103 -25.90 -30.06 10.27
CA HIS A 103 -26.72 -28.91 9.87
C HIS A 103 -25.98 -27.59 10.08
N VAL A 104 -25.44 -27.36 11.28
CA VAL A 104 -24.55 -26.21 11.56
C VAL A 104 -23.42 -26.13 10.54
N SER A 105 -22.73 -27.25 10.30
CA SER A 105 -21.65 -27.32 9.31
C SER A 105 -22.07 -26.92 7.90
N LEU A 106 -23.22 -27.42 7.42
CA LEU A 106 -23.73 -27.06 6.10
C LEU A 106 -24.04 -25.56 6.01
N ILE A 107 -24.75 -25.01 7.00
CA ILE A 107 -25.16 -23.60 7.01
C ILE A 107 -23.93 -22.68 7.08
N THR A 108 -22.97 -22.96 7.98
CA THR A 108 -21.75 -22.17 8.12
C THR A 108 -20.94 -22.15 6.82
N SER A 109 -20.71 -23.32 6.21
CA SER A 109 -19.93 -23.40 4.97
C SER A 109 -20.66 -22.83 3.75
N LEU A 110 -21.99 -22.89 3.68
CA LEU A 110 -22.76 -22.21 2.63
C LEU A 110 -22.58 -20.69 2.72
N PHE A 111 -22.74 -20.10 3.91
CA PHE A 111 -22.53 -18.67 4.09
C PHE A 111 -21.08 -18.26 3.80
N LEU A 112 -20.09 -19.06 4.22
CA LEU A 112 -18.69 -18.78 3.94
C LEU A 112 -18.35 -18.88 2.43
N ALA A 113 -18.97 -19.82 1.71
CA ALA A 113 -18.80 -20.00 0.27
C ALA A 113 -19.27 -18.77 -0.52
N VAL A 114 -20.43 -18.19 -0.14
CA VAL A 114 -21.07 -17.09 -0.88
C VAL A 114 -20.90 -15.71 -0.23
N SER A 115 -20.21 -15.61 0.90
CA SER A 115 -20.00 -14.33 1.59
C SER A 115 -19.17 -13.37 0.73
N PRO A 116 -19.70 -12.19 0.37
CA PRO A 116 -18.98 -11.21 -0.44
C PRO A 116 -17.64 -10.80 0.16
N TRP A 117 -17.58 -10.61 1.48
CA TRP A 117 -16.34 -10.28 2.18
C TRP A 117 -15.36 -11.45 2.20
N ALA A 118 -15.84 -12.68 2.41
CA ALA A 118 -14.97 -13.86 2.36
C ALA A 118 -14.44 -14.11 0.94
N ILE A 119 -15.20 -13.77 -0.10
CA ILE A 119 -14.77 -13.88 -1.51
C ILE A 119 -13.75 -12.77 -1.82
N LEU A 120 -14.02 -11.53 -1.41
CA LEU A 120 -13.12 -10.40 -1.64
C LEU A 120 -11.71 -10.66 -1.07
N PHE A 121 -11.62 -11.17 0.17
CA PHE A 121 -10.36 -11.51 0.84
C PHE A 121 -9.94 -12.98 0.62
N SER A 122 -10.12 -13.48 -0.60
CA SER A 122 -9.62 -14.81 -1.01
C SER A 122 -9.32 -14.87 -2.51
N ARG A 123 -9.06 -13.71 -3.11
CA ARG A 123 -8.93 -13.49 -4.55
C ARG A 123 -7.89 -12.44 -4.92
N LYS A 124 -7.34 -11.72 -3.94
CA LYS A 124 -6.28 -10.75 -4.11
C LYS A 124 -4.93 -11.46 -4.00
N ILE A 125 -3.87 -10.76 -4.39
CA ILE A 125 -2.49 -11.19 -4.13
C ILE A 125 -2.04 -10.48 -2.86
N TRP A 126 -2.64 -10.88 -1.74
CA TRP A 126 -2.45 -10.20 -0.46
C TRP A 126 -2.35 -11.18 0.71
N ALA A 127 -1.63 -10.79 1.77
CA ALA A 127 -1.31 -11.69 2.88
C ALA A 127 -2.58 -12.18 3.61
N GLN A 128 -3.55 -11.29 3.74
CA GLN A 128 -4.82 -11.47 4.45
C GLN A 128 -5.65 -12.60 3.83
N ASP A 129 -5.45 -12.89 2.55
CA ASP A 129 -6.15 -13.98 1.84
C ASP A 129 -5.72 -15.37 2.31
N PHE A 130 -4.63 -15.46 3.08
CA PHE A 130 -4.15 -16.69 3.73
C PHE A 130 -4.66 -16.85 5.17
N ILE A 131 -5.38 -15.85 5.73
CA ILE A 131 -5.90 -15.94 7.10
C ILE A 131 -6.87 -17.11 7.24
N LEU A 132 -7.79 -17.30 6.28
CA LEU A 132 -8.76 -18.39 6.35
C LEU A 132 -8.07 -19.78 6.23
N PRO A 133 -7.20 -20.05 5.23
CA PRO A 133 -6.43 -21.30 5.12
C PRO A 133 -5.58 -21.62 6.35
N LEU A 134 -4.95 -20.62 6.97
CA LEU A 134 -4.09 -20.82 8.15
C LEU A 134 -4.90 -20.94 9.45
N SER A 135 -6.09 -20.33 9.53
CA SER A 135 -7.00 -20.48 10.69
C SER A 135 -7.61 -21.88 10.80
N LEU A 136 -7.82 -22.58 9.68
CA LEU A 136 -8.38 -23.93 9.66
C LEU A 136 -7.56 -24.94 10.50
N PRO A 137 -6.24 -25.14 10.28
CA PRO A 137 -5.45 -26.05 11.08
C PRO A 137 -5.29 -25.58 12.52
N LEU A 138 -5.26 -24.27 12.79
CA LEU A 138 -5.30 -23.73 14.16
C LEU A 138 -6.58 -24.16 14.89
N PHE A 139 -7.74 -23.93 14.27
CA PHE A 139 -9.02 -24.32 14.85
C PHE A 139 -9.14 -25.84 14.95
N TYR A 140 -8.67 -26.60 13.97
CA TYR A 140 -8.64 -28.05 14.06
C TYR A 140 -7.80 -28.54 15.24
N ALA A 141 -6.60 -27.98 15.41
CA ALA A 141 -5.71 -28.28 16.52
C ALA A 141 -6.33 -27.91 17.88
N PHE A 142 -6.97 -26.75 17.99
CA PHE A 142 -7.73 -26.36 19.17
C PHE A 142 -8.79 -27.42 19.54
N HIS A 143 -9.62 -27.85 18.57
CA HIS A 143 -10.64 -28.85 18.86
C HIS A 143 -10.03 -30.21 19.22
N LYS A 144 -8.92 -30.61 18.59
CA LYS A 144 -8.18 -31.83 18.96
C LYS A 144 -7.64 -31.79 20.39
N ILE A 145 -7.11 -30.65 20.83
CA ILE A 145 -6.63 -30.46 22.21
C ILE A 145 -7.82 -30.47 23.19
N ARG A 146 -8.95 -29.86 22.81
CA ARG A 146 -10.08 -29.63 23.72
C ARG A 146 -11.07 -30.77 23.82
N TYR A 147 -11.48 -31.34 22.70
CA TYR A 147 -12.44 -32.45 22.63
C TYR A 147 -11.74 -33.79 22.68
N ASP A 148 -10.78 -34.01 21.77
CA ASP A 148 -10.12 -35.32 21.62
C ASP A 148 -8.98 -35.52 22.65
N LYS A 149 -8.62 -34.48 23.40
CA LYS A 149 -7.51 -34.46 24.39
C LYS A 149 -6.16 -34.90 23.82
N ASP A 150 -5.98 -34.78 22.50
CA ASP A 150 -4.74 -35.19 21.83
C ASP A 150 -3.68 -34.10 21.97
N LYS A 151 -2.71 -34.36 22.85
CA LYS A 151 -1.65 -33.39 23.18
C LYS A 151 -0.67 -33.16 22.02
N ARG A 152 -0.63 -34.03 21.00
CA ARG A 152 0.27 -33.85 19.84
C ARG A 152 -0.12 -32.61 19.03
N PHE A 153 -1.39 -32.22 19.09
CA PHE A 153 -1.91 -31.05 18.37
C PHE A 153 -1.47 -29.71 18.95
N TRP A 154 -0.76 -29.68 20.09
CA TRP A 154 -0.06 -28.47 20.53
C TRP A 154 1.00 -28.00 19.53
N LEU A 155 1.58 -28.91 18.73
CA LEU A 155 2.52 -28.56 17.67
C LEU A 155 1.85 -27.72 16.56
N PRO A 156 0.86 -28.23 15.79
CA PRO A 156 0.19 -27.42 14.79
C PRO A 156 -0.50 -26.19 15.39
N TYR A 157 -1.01 -26.26 16.63
CA TYR A 157 -1.58 -25.10 17.30
C TYR A 157 -0.57 -23.94 17.40
N ALA A 158 0.64 -24.22 17.89
CA ALA A 158 1.70 -23.21 18.00
C ALA A 158 2.21 -22.75 16.62
N VAL A 159 2.45 -23.68 15.69
CA VAL A 159 2.90 -23.36 14.32
C VAL A 159 1.94 -22.36 13.68
N PHE A 160 0.65 -22.71 13.57
CA PHE A 160 -0.32 -21.89 12.85
C PHE A 160 -0.69 -20.59 13.60
N SER A 161 -0.59 -20.56 14.94
CA SER A 161 -0.71 -19.29 15.68
C SER A 161 0.39 -18.31 15.29
N LEU A 162 1.64 -18.78 15.19
CA LEU A 162 2.79 -17.93 14.83
C LEU A 162 2.80 -17.55 13.35
N LEU A 163 2.39 -18.45 12.45
CA LEU A 163 2.24 -18.13 11.03
C LEU A 163 1.16 -17.08 10.80
N LEU A 164 0.04 -17.14 11.53
CA LEU A 164 -1.01 -16.12 11.48
C LEU A 164 -0.51 -14.73 11.89
N ILE A 165 0.30 -14.64 12.95
CA ILE A 165 0.91 -13.37 13.37
C ILE A 165 1.83 -12.81 12.28
N GLN A 166 2.58 -13.68 11.60
CA GLN A 166 3.46 -13.29 10.51
C GLN A 166 2.73 -12.84 9.24
N VAL A 167 1.51 -13.35 9.01
CA VAL A 167 0.64 -12.84 7.94
C VAL A 167 0.18 -11.42 8.23
N HIS A 168 -0.23 -11.16 9.47
CA HIS A 168 -0.67 -9.83 9.87
C HIS A 168 -0.62 -9.64 11.40
N GLN A 169 0.11 -8.63 11.87
CA GLN A 169 0.27 -8.34 13.31
C GLN A 169 -1.05 -8.10 14.04
N ALA A 170 -2.08 -7.61 13.34
CA ALA A 170 -3.38 -7.34 13.94
C ALA A 170 -4.12 -8.61 14.40
N LEU A 171 -3.64 -9.80 14.01
CA LEU A 171 -4.13 -11.08 14.53
C LEU A 171 -3.67 -11.35 15.97
N LEU A 172 -2.69 -10.62 16.50
CA LEU A 172 -2.34 -10.66 17.93
C LEU A 172 -3.56 -10.35 18.81
N PHE A 173 -4.38 -9.39 18.41
CA PHE A 173 -5.58 -9.00 19.17
C PHE A 173 -6.67 -10.09 19.19
N PHE A 174 -6.63 -11.05 18.28
CA PHE A 174 -7.48 -12.25 18.34
C PHE A 174 -6.78 -13.37 19.13
N LEU A 175 -5.52 -13.64 18.80
CA LEU A 175 -4.76 -14.77 19.33
C LEU A 175 -4.43 -14.60 20.81
N VAL A 176 -4.13 -13.40 21.30
CA VAL A 176 -3.81 -13.17 22.72
C VAL A 176 -5.01 -13.50 23.62
N PRO A 177 -6.22 -12.95 23.40
CA PRO A 177 -7.41 -13.40 24.11
C PRO A 177 -7.70 -14.89 23.90
N PHE A 178 -7.57 -15.40 22.68
CA PHE A 178 -7.84 -16.80 22.40
C PHE A 178 -6.95 -17.76 23.22
N ASN A 179 -5.65 -17.47 23.29
CA ASN A 179 -4.69 -18.20 24.12
C ASN A 179 -4.99 -18.03 25.60
N LEU A 180 -5.23 -16.80 26.07
CA LEU A 180 -5.59 -16.52 27.46
C LEU A 180 -6.79 -17.37 27.90
N PHE A 181 -7.90 -17.29 27.17
CA PHE A 181 -9.10 -18.06 27.50
C PHE A 181 -8.90 -19.56 27.32
N LEU A 182 -8.10 -20.00 26.35
CA LEU A 182 -7.71 -21.42 26.24
C LEU A 182 -6.99 -21.88 27.51
N PHE A 183 -5.97 -21.16 27.99
CA PHE A 183 -5.22 -21.55 29.19
C PHE A 183 -6.05 -21.45 30.47
N LEU A 184 -6.99 -20.50 30.57
CA LEU A 184 -7.96 -20.44 31.68
C LEU A 184 -8.85 -21.68 31.76
N THR A 185 -9.06 -22.41 30.64
CA THR A 185 -9.74 -23.71 30.66
C THR A 185 -8.87 -24.88 31.14
N LYS A 186 -7.64 -24.59 31.62
CA LYS A 186 -6.66 -25.55 32.16
C LYS A 186 -6.46 -26.78 31.26
N PRO A 187 -6.13 -26.61 29.97
CA PRO A 187 -5.92 -27.73 29.06
C PRO A 187 -4.66 -28.51 29.44
N ARG A 188 -4.59 -29.80 29.10
CA ARG A 188 -3.38 -30.59 29.29
C ARG A 188 -2.34 -30.19 28.24
N VAL A 189 -1.36 -29.38 28.64
CA VAL A 189 -0.30 -28.89 27.76
C VAL A 189 0.77 -29.97 27.55
N SER A 190 1.25 -30.13 26.32
CA SER A 190 2.50 -30.87 26.07
C SER A 190 3.58 -29.88 25.67
N PHE A 191 4.47 -29.56 26.61
CA PHE A 191 5.56 -28.63 26.40
C PHE A 191 6.47 -29.04 25.24
N ARG A 192 6.75 -30.34 25.07
CA ARG A 192 7.52 -30.85 23.93
C ARG A 192 6.91 -30.43 22.59
N HIS A 193 5.62 -30.68 22.39
CA HIS A 193 4.94 -30.35 21.12
C HIS A 193 4.77 -28.84 20.96
N LEU A 194 4.50 -28.12 22.06
CA LEU A 194 4.39 -26.66 22.05
C LEU A 194 5.72 -26.01 21.64
N LEU A 195 6.85 -26.41 22.23
CA LEU A 195 8.18 -25.88 21.91
C LEU A 195 8.59 -26.24 20.48
N LEU A 196 8.34 -27.47 20.03
CA LEU A 196 8.57 -27.84 18.63
C LEU A 196 7.71 -27.00 17.68
N GLY A 197 6.45 -26.74 18.03
CA GLY A 197 5.58 -25.90 17.22
C GLY A 197 6.00 -24.43 17.20
N ILE A 198 6.53 -23.91 18.31
CA ILE A 198 7.14 -22.58 18.38
C ILE A 198 8.37 -22.52 17.47
N PHE A 199 9.26 -23.50 17.59
CA PHE A 199 10.45 -23.61 16.76
C PHE A 199 10.10 -23.58 15.27
N PHE A 200 9.22 -24.48 14.81
CA PHE A 200 8.80 -24.51 13.40
C PHE A 200 8.01 -23.27 12.96
N GLY A 201 7.21 -22.69 13.86
CA GLY A 201 6.44 -21.48 13.57
C GLY A 201 7.30 -20.24 13.36
N ILE A 202 8.45 -20.13 14.04
CA ILE A 202 9.35 -18.97 13.94
C ILE A 202 10.26 -19.03 12.70
N ILE A 203 10.55 -20.21 12.15
CA ILE A 203 11.49 -20.40 11.03
C ILE A 203 11.31 -19.37 9.91
N PRO A 204 10.10 -19.12 9.37
CA PRO A 204 9.94 -18.16 8.28
C PRO A 204 10.21 -16.71 8.67
N ALA A 205 10.12 -16.36 9.96
CA ALA A 205 10.42 -15.02 10.46
C ALA A 205 11.91 -14.79 10.73
N LEU A 206 12.76 -15.83 10.72
CA LEU A 206 14.18 -15.69 11.08
C LEU A 206 14.93 -14.65 10.23
N PRO A 207 14.76 -14.59 8.89
CA PRO A 207 15.42 -13.57 8.07
C PRO A 207 14.99 -12.14 8.44
N TRP A 208 13.72 -11.96 8.80
CA TRP A 208 13.19 -10.68 9.25
C TRP A 208 13.75 -10.28 10.62
N VAL A 209 13.79 -11.21 11.58
CA VAL A 209 14.37 -10.96 12.90
C VAL A 209 15.84 -10.56 12.76
N TYR A 210 16.61 -11.25 11.92
CA TYR A 210 18.00 -10.90 11.65
C TYR A 210 18.13 -9.50 11.02
N TYR A 211 17.26 -9.16 10.07
CA TYR A 211 17.25 -7.83 9.45
C TYR A 211 16.93 -6.73 10.47
N GLU A 212 15.88 -6.91 11.28
CA GLU A 212 15.51 -5.97 12.35
C GLU A 212 16.69 -5.75 13.31
N MET A 213 17.36 -6.81 13.78
CA MET A 213 18.48 -6.71 14.71
C MET A 213 19.72 -6.01 14.11
N THR A 214 19.94 -6.14 12.80
CA THR A 214 21.12 -5.57 12.13
C THR A 214 20.91 -4.16 11.59
N HIS A 215 19.66 -3.69 11.53
CA HIS A 215 19.29 -2.38 10.95
C HIS A 215 18.63 -1.43 11.96
N GLY A 216 18.86 -1.65 13.27
CA GLY A 216 18.42 -0.74 14.32
C GLY A 216 16.93 -0.84 14.68
N LEU A 217 16.31 -2.00 14.46
CA LEU A 217 14.92 -2.30 14.81
C LEU A 217 13.91 -1.32 14.17
N PRO A 218 13.88 -1.17 12.84
CA PRO A 218 12.99 -0.24 12.14
C PRO A 218 11.51 -0.42 12.48
N THR A 219 11.09 -1.62 12.88
CA THR A 219 9.72 -1.86 13.35
C THR A 219 9.42 -1.12 14.67
N LEU A 220 10.37 -1.03 15.62
CA LEU A 220 10.17 -0.28 16.87
C LEU A 220 10.03 1.22 16.60
N ASP A 221 10.83 1.76 15.68
CA ASP A 221 10.72 3.14 15.22
C ASP A 221 9.36 3.42 14.55
N ALA A 222 8.85 2.46 13.78
CA ALA A 222 7.52 2.59 13.17
C ALA A 222 6.41 2.58 14.23
N VAL A 223 6.51 1.70 15.24
CA VAL A 223 5.54 1.62 16.35
C VAL A 223 5.57 2.88 17.22
N SER A 224 6.75 3.43 17.54
CA SER A 224 6.84 4.66 18.34
C SER A 224 6.22 5.86 17.62
N ARG A 225 6.34 5.93 16.29
CA ARG A 225 5.70 6.95 15.45
C ARG A 225 4.23 6.65 15.13
N ALA A 226 3.75 5.45 15.43
CA ALA A 226 2.38 5.03 15.13
C ALA A 226 1.33 5.79 15.95
N GLY A 227 1.71 6.44 17.07
CA GLY A 227 0.79 7.23 17.91
C GLY A 227 0.00 8.30 17.14
N GLY A 228 0.58 8.90 16.10
CA GLY A 228 -0.12 9.86 15.23
C GLY A 228 -1.08 9.24 14.20
N ARG A 229 -1.18 7.91 14.14
CA ARG A 229 -2.04 7.15 13.19
C ARG A 229 -3.21 6.46 13.88
N VAL A 230 -3.37 6.71 15.17
CA VAL A 230 -4.46 6.22 16.03
C VAL A 230 -5.68 7.13 15.83
N GLU A 231 -6.91 6.59 15.92
CA GLU A 231 -8.11 7.43 15.79
C GLU A 231 -8.27 8.39 16.98
N ASN A 232 -8.80 9.58 16.69
CA ASN A 232 -9.20 10.54 17.72
C ASN A 232 -10.53 10.11 18.34
N GLY A 233 -10.47 9.28 19.39
CA GLY A 233 -11.61 8.90 20.22
C GLY A 233 -12.29 7.58 19.85
N LEU A 234 -13.25 7.17 20.69
CA LEU A 234 -13.96 5.90 20.57
C LEU A 234 -15.12 6.00 19.57
N THR A 235 -14.94 5.40 18.39
CA THR A 235 -16.02 5.32 17.40
C THR A 235 -16.82 4.02 17.54
N ILE A 236 -18.16 4.09 17.48
CA ILE A 236 -19.06 2.90 17.50
C ILE A 236 -18.76 1.90 16.37
N THR A 237 -18.11 2.35 15.30
CA THR A 237 -17.70 1.54 14.14
C THR A 237 -16.83 0.35 14.53
N HIS A 238 -15.98 0.48 15.56
CA HIS A 238 -15.14 -0.62 16.07
C HIS A 238 -15.99 -1.83 16.49
N LEU A 239 -17.10 -1.58 17.18
CA LEU A 239 -18.03 -2.62 17.65
C LEU A 239 -18.93 -3.14 16.53
N LEU A 240 -19.19 -2.33 15.51
CA LEU A 240 -20.06 -2.69 14.38
C LEU A 240 -19.35 -3.48 13.27
N ARG A 241 -18.01 -3.48 13.18
CA ARG A 241 -17.29 -4.18 12.09
C ARG A 241 -17.61 -5.67 11.96
N PRO A 242 -17.67 -6.47 13.04
CA PRO A 242 -18.04 -7.89 12.93
C PRO A 242 -19.42 -8.09 12.27
N PHE A 243 -20.35 -7.16 12.48
CA PHE A 243 -21.67 -7.21 11.85
C PHE A 243 -21.62 -6.81 10.37
N GLN A 244 -20.85 -5.78 10.04
CA GLN A 244 -20.75 -5.25 8.67
C GLN A 244 -20.10 -6.24 7.69
N ILE A 245 -19.19 -7.10 8.14
CA ILE A 245 -18.53 -8.10 7.29
C ILE A 245 -19.39 -9.35 7.01
N LEU A 246 -20.58 -9.46 7.59
CA LEU A 246 -21.48 -10.59 7.36
C LEU A 246 -22.29 -10.48 6.06
N HIS A 247 -22.44 -9.27 5.52
CA HIS A 247 -23.33 -9.01 4.40
C HIS A 247 -22.93 -7.75 3.61
N THR A 248 -23.74 -7.40 2.60
CA THR A 248 -23.50 -6.29 1.66
C THR A 248 -23.90 -4.91 2.20
N GLY A 249 -24.27 -4.81 3.48
CA GLY A 249 -24.81 -3.59 4.12
C GLY A 249 -23.88 -2.38 3.97
N ASN A 250 -22.61 -2.57 4.31
CA ASN A 250 -21.58 -1.54 4.24
C ASN A 250 -20.67 -1.67 3.01
N TRP A 251 -21.22 -2.11 1.87
CA TRP A 251 -20.46 -2.28 0.63
C TRP A 251 -20.05 -0.94 -0.02
N PHE A 252 -20.53 0.20 0.52
CA PHE A 252 -20.05 1.54 0.16
C PHE A 252 -18.54 1.68 0.38
N PHE A 253 -17.99 1.04 1.41
CA PHE A 253 -16.54 1.02 1.63
C PHE A 253 -15.76 0.54 0.40
N ILE A 254 -16.29 -0.48 -0.29
CA ILE A 254 -15.66 -1.09 -1.47
C ILE A 254 -15.95 -0.30 -2.74
N MET A 255 -17.19 0.15 -2.93
CA MET A 255 -17.61 0.79 -4.19
C MET A 255 -17.47 2.32 -4.23
N GLY A 256 -17.42 2.98 -3.07
CA GLY A 256 -17.49 4.43 -2.98
C GLY A 256 -18.77 4.97 -3.61
N ASN A 257 -18.64 6.06 -4.36
CA ASN A 257 -19.77 6.72 -5.03
C ASN A 257 -20.39 5.85 -6.14
N ASP A 258 -19.67 4.84 -6.63
CA ASP A 258 -20.18 3.92 -7.66
C ASP A 258 -21.29 3.00 -7.13
N ILE A 259 -21.51 2.97 -5.81
CA ILE A 259 -22.66 2.29 -5.25
C ILE A 259 -23.98 2.87 -5.78
N ALA A 260 -24.03 4.16 -6.10
CA ALA A 260 -25.23 4.81 -6.60
C ALA A 260 -25.57 4.32 -8.02
N GLU A 261 -24.56 4.24 -8.89
CA GLU A 261 -24.71 3.67 -10.23
C GLU A 261 -25.09 2.19 -10.17
N PHE A 262 -24.44 1.43 -9.29
CA PHE A 262 -24.77 0.01 -9.08
C PHE A 262 -26.20 -0.18 -8.57
N ALA A 263 -26.63 0.66 -7.62
CA ALA A 263 -27.99 0.61 -7.08
C ALA A 263 -29.04 1.00 -8.12
N ALA A 264 -28.76 2.00 -8.97
CA ALA A 264 -29.64 2.40 -10.07
C ALA A 264 -29.80 1.27 -11.10
N LYS A 265 -28.71 0.56 -11.41
CA LYS A 265 -28.71 -0.56 -12.35
C LYS A 265 -29.35 -1.84 -11.79
N TYR A 266 -29.20 -2.09 -10.49
CA TYR A 266 -29.69 -3.29 -9.81
C TYR A 266 -30.56 -2.95 -8.57
N PRO A 267 -31.72 -2.28 -8.77
CA PRO A 267 -32.51 -1.72 -7.68
C PRO A 267 -33.07 -2.79 -6.73
N LEU A 268 -33.41 -3.97 -7.24
CA LEU A 268 -33.92 -5.07 -6.42
C LEU A 268 -32.88 -5.54 -5.39
N LEU A 269 -31.61 -5.67 -5.79
CA LEU A 269 -30.53 -6.07 -4.89
C LEU A 269 -30.36 -5.06 -3.74
N PHE A 270 -30.42 -3.78 -4.07
CA PHE A 270 -30.26 -2.71 -3.09
C PHE A 270 -31.45 -2.65 -2.12
N ARG A 271 -32.69 -2.81 -2.63
CA ARG A 271 -33.92 -2.82 -1.82
C ARG A 271 -34.00 -3.99 -0.84
N LEU A 272 -33.48 -5.17 -1.22
CA LEU A 272 -33.51 -6.37 -0.37
C LEU A 272 -32.35 -6.44 0.64
N ARG A 273 -31.33 -5.57 0.52
CA ARG A 273 -30.17 -5.50 1.43
C ARG A 273 -30.55 -5.39 2.92
N PRO A 274 -31.60 -4.68 3.34
CA PRO A 274 -31.97 -4.60 4.76
C PRO A 274 -32.34 -5.94 5.40
N LEU A 275 -32.73 -6.96 4.62
CA LEU A 275 -33.05 -8.30 5.14
C LEU A 275 -31.85 -8.94 5.85
N PHE A 276 -30.63 -8.56 5.49
CA PHE A 276 -29.42 -9.07 6.12
C PHE A 276 -29.17 -8.51 7.51
N TYR A 277 -29.85 -7.43 7.92
CA TYR A 277 -29.80 -6.96 9.31
C TYR A 277 -30.42 -7.96 10.28
N LEU A 278 -31.23 -8.91 9.80
CA LEU A 278 -31.70 -10.06 10.60
C LEU A 278 -30.54 -10.94 11.09
N TYR A 279 -29.36 -10.86 10.47
CA TYR A 279 -28.19 -11.61 10.92
C TYR A 279 -27.67 -11.08 12.27
N TYR A 280 -27.96 -9.83 12.63
CA TYR A 280 -27.44 -9.20 13.84
C TYR A 280 -28.07 -9.80 15.11
N PRO A 281 -29.41 -9.82 15.28
CA PRO A 281 -30.02 -10.48 16.43
C PRO A 281 -29.76 -11.99 16.42
N LEU A 282 -29.72 -12.61 15.24
CA LEU A 282 -29.45 -14.04 15.10
C LEU A 282 -28.01 -14.42 15.50
N LEU A 283 -27.04 -13.55 15.22
CA LEU A 283 -25.66 -13.70 15.67
C LEU A 283 -25.59 -13.66 17.20
N LEU A 284 -26.18 -12.63 17.82
CA LEU A 284 -26.19 -12.48 19.28
C LEU A 284 -26.88 -13.68 19.97
N PHE A 285 -28.02 -14.10 19.43
CA PHE A 285 -28.72 -15.29 19.90
C PHE A 285 -27.87 -16.55 19.74
N GLY A 286 -27.24 -16.73 18.58
CA GLY A 286 -26.32 -17.82 18.29
C GLY A 286 -25.12 -17.88 19.23
N MET A 287 -24.51 -16.73 19.53
CA MET A 287 -23.44 -16.60 20.51
C MET A 287 -23.89 -17.01 21.91
N PHE A 288 -25.09 -16.60 22.34
CA PHE A 288 -25.66 -17.00 23.62
C PHE A 288 -25.89 -18.51 23.71
N ILE A 289 -26.49 -19.12 22.68
CA ILE A 289 -26.67 -20.58 22.62
C ILE A 289 -25.33 -21.30 22.59
N PHE A 290 -24.34 -20.79 21.85
CA PHE A 290 -22.99 -21.33 21.82
C PHE A 290 -22.34 -21.32 23.19
N TRP A 291 -22.41 -20.19 23.90
CA TRP A 291 -21.89 -20.05 25.26
C TRP A 291 -22.52 -21.06 26.23
N ARG A 292 -23.83 -21.29 26.12
CA ARG A 292 -24.57 -22.23 26.97
C ARG A 292 -24.24 -23.70 26.65
N LYS A 293 -24.17 -24.07 25.37
CA LYS A 293 -24.07 -25.49 24.93
C LYS A 293 -22.64 -25.97 24.68
N HIS A 294 -21.71 -25.11 24.29
CA HIS A 294 -20.36 -25.50 23.86
C HIS A 294 -19.28 -24.97 24.83
N THR A 295 -19.33 -25.44 26.08
CA THR A 295 -18.44 -24.99 27.16
C THR A 295 -16.95 -25.13 26.84
N LEU A 296 -16.57 -26.23 26.19
CA LEU A 296 -15.17 -26.49 25.79
C LEU A 296 -14.65 -25.53 24.71
N SER A 297 -15.54 -24.92 23.93
CA SER A 297 -15.22 -24.01 22.82
C SER A 297 -15.44 -22.53 23.15
N ARG A 298 -15.83 -22.20 24.38
CA ARG A 298 -15.98 -20.81 24.86
C ARG A 298 -14.79 -19.89 24.56
N PRO A 299 -13.52 -20.34 24.57
CA PRO A 299 -12.40 -19.48 24.17
C PRO A 299 -12.56 -18.84 22.78
N LEU A 300 -13.18 -19.53 21.81
CA LEU A 300 -13.43 -18.98 20.48
C LEU A 300 -14.43 -17.81 20.53
N LEU A 301 -15.48 -17.94 21.34
CA LEU A 301 -16.47 -16.87 21.53
C LEU A 301 -15.83 -15.67 22.24
N TYR A 302 -15.08 -15.91 23.33
CA TYR A 302 -14.46 -14.82 24.07
C TYR A 302 -13.42 -14.07 23.23
N ALA A 303 -12.61 -14.76 22.44
CA ALA A 303 -11.71 -14.11 21.49
C ALA A 303 -12.46 -13.28 20.44
N THR A 304 -13.61 -13.78 19.97
CA THR A 304 -14.46 -13.04 19.02
C THR A 304 -15.02 -11.76 19.63
N LEU A 305 -15.43 -11.79 20.92
CA LEU A 305 -15.97 -10.62 21.62
C LEU A 305 -14.86 -9.62 22.02
N CYS A 306 -13.69 -10.11 22.41
CA CYS A 306 -12.57 -9.26 22.81
C CYS A 306 -11.97 -8.48 21.64
N LEU A 307 -11.95 -9.04 20.42
CA LEU A 307 -11.32 -8.39 19.26
C LEU A 307 -11.83 -6.94 19.04
N PRO A 308 -13.12 -6.69 18.77
CA PRO A 308 -13.60 -5.32 18.56
C PRO A 308 -13.41 -4.41 19.78
N VAL A 309 -13.48 -4.95 20.99
CA VAL A 309 -13.28 -4.19 22.24
C VAL A 309 -11.82 -3.74 22.36
N LEU A 310 -10.85 -4.62 22.08
CA LEU A 310 -9.44 -4.27 22.14
C LEU A 310 -9.06 -3.22 21.10
N TYR A 311 -9.61 -3.30 19.88
CA TYR A 311 -9.38 -2.27 18.87
C TYR A 311 -9.96 -0.92 19.31
N ALA A 312 -11.17 -0.93 19.89
CA ALA A 312 -11.78 0.28 20.43
C ALA A 312 -10.94 0.88 21.57
N LEU A 313 -10.55 0.08 22.56
CA LEU A 313 -9.76 0.53 23.71
C LEU A 313 -8.38 1.08 23.32
N LEU A 314 -7.78 0.52 22.27
CA LEU A 314 -6.48 0.94 21.75
C LEU A 314 -6.60 1.97 20.61
N HIS A 315 -7.83 2.42 20.29
CA HIS A 315 -8.14 3.39 19.24
C HIS A 315 -7.53 3.02 17.87
N ILE A 316 -7.43 1.72 17.58
CA ILE A 316 -6.87 1.21 16.33
C ILE A 316 -7.93 1.35 15.23
N PRO A 317 -7.63 2.03 14.11
CA PRO A 317 -8.57 2.21 13.00
C PRO A 317 -9.21 0.88 12.60
N PRO A 318 -10.55 0.76 12.61
CA PRO A 318 -11.22 -0.51 12.47
C PRO A 318 -11.36 -0.87 10.98
N HIS A 319 -10.25 -1.17 10.30
CA HIS A 319 -10.28 -1.62 8.91
C HIS A 319 -10.97 -2.98 8.78
N MET A 320 -11.73 -3.20 7.69
CA MET A 320 -12.53 -4.43 7.50
C MET A 320 -11.69 -5.70 7.55
N HIS A 321 -10.49 -5.66 6.96
CA HIS A 321 -9.58 -6.80 6.87
C HIS A 321 -8.99 -7.22 8.23
N TYR A 322 -9.09 -6.40 9.27
CA TYR A 322 -8.68 -6.79 10.63
C TYR A 322 -9.64 -7.79 11.28
N PHE A 323 -10.89 -7.86 10.80
CA PHE A 323 -11.95 -8.68 11.39
C PHE A 323 -12.22 -9.97 10.62
N ILE A 324 -11.58 -10.20 9.47
CA ILE A 324 -11.90 -11.36 8.60
C ILE A 324 -11.60 -12.71 9.24
N VAL A 325 -10.68 -12.76 10.22
CA VAL A 325 -10.44 -13.96 11.05
C VAL A 325 -11.70 -14.42 11.78
N LEU A 326 -12.65 -13.51 12.05
CA LEU A 326 -13.90 -13.83 12.71
C LEU A 326 -14.94 -14.48 11.80
N LEU A 327 -14.88 -14.29 10.47
CA LEU A 327 -15.90 -14.76 9.52
C LEU A 327 -16.36 -16.22 9.74
N PRO A 328 -15.46 -17.23 9.81
CA PRO A 328 -15.89 -18.60 10.05
C PRO A 328 -16.60 -18.78 11.40
N LEU A 329 -16.22 -18.02 12.44
CA LEU A 329 -16.84 -18.07 13.77
C LEU A 329 -18.19 -17.36 13.80
N LEU A 330 -18.32 -16.21 13.13
CA LEU A 330 -19.59 -15.48 13.07
C LEU A 330 -20.67 -16.32 12.35
N PHE A 331 -20.32 -16.94 11.22
CA PHE A 331 -21.24 -17.85 10.53
C PHE A 331 -21.49 -19.16 11.30
N LEU A 332 -20.55 -19.62 12.14
CA LEU A 332 -20.78 -20.71 13.09
C LEU A 332 -21.84 -20.33 14.12
N PHE A 333 -21.74 -19.16 14.73
CA PHE A 333 -22.70 -18.70 15.74
C PHE A 333 -24.10 -18.52 15.14
N ILE A 334 -24.20 -17.88 13.96
CA ILE A 334 -25.47 -17.75 13.23
C ILE A 334 -26.08 -19.14 12.97
N ALA A 335 -25.30 -20.09 12.45
CA ALA A 335 -25.77 -21.43 12.14
C ALA A 335 -26.29 -22.18 13.38
N ILE A 336 -25.66 -21.98 14.55
CA ILE A 336 -26.11 -22.55 15.82
C ILE A 336 -27.44 -21.95 16.29
N GLY A 337 -27.60 -20.64 16.16
CA GLY A 337 -28.87 -19.96 16.42
C GLY A 337 -30.00 -20.50 15.53
N ILE A 338 -29.74 -20.62 14.23
CA ILE A 338 -30.67 -21.19 13.25
C ILE A 338 -31.04 -22.63 13.60
N GLN A 339 -30.05 -23.49 13.89
CA GLN A 339 -30.30 -24.88 14.22
C GLN A 339 -31.14 -25.00 15.50
N PHE A 340 -30.88 -24.16 16.50
CA PHE A 340 -31.68 -24.13 17.72
C PHE A 340 -33.13 -23.74 17.44
N LEU A 341 -33.37 -22.65 16.69
CA LEU A 341 -34.73 -22.20 16.35
C LEU A 341 -35.49 -23.25 15.55
N SER A 342 -34.84 -23.88 14.56
CA SER A 342 -35.46 -24.93 13.76
C SER A 342 -35.82 -26.19 14.56
N GLN A 343 -35.10 -26.48 15.64
CA GLN A 343 -35.41 -27.61 16.54
C GLN A 343 -36.51 -27.25 17.54
N LYS A 344 -36.47 -26.02 18.08
CA LYS A 344 -37.44 -25.53 19.07
C LYS A 344 -38.82 -25.29 18.46
N PHE A 345 -38.87 -24.81 17.21
CA PHE A 345 -40.10 -24.46 16.50
C PHE A 345 -40.19 -25.21 15.16
N PRO A 346 -40.66 -26.47 15.15
CA PRO A 346 -40.71 -27.28 13.94
C PRO A 346 -41.53 -26.66 12.80
N PHE A 347 -42.59 -25.92 13.13
CA PHE A 347 -43.41 -25.19 12.14
C PHE A 347 -42.62 -24.10 11.40
N ALA A 348 -41.60 -23.52 12.03
CA ALA A 348 -40.74 -22.50 11.43
C ALA A 348 -39.60 -23.08 10.58
N LYS A 349 -39.43 -24.41 10.56
CA LYS A 349 -38.33 -25.08 9.85
C LYS A 349 -38.29 -24.78 8.36
N PHE A 350 -39.41 -24.91 7.66
CA PHE A 350 -39.49 -24.64 6.22
C PHE A 350 -39.29 -23.15 5.90
N PRO A 351 -39.93 -22.19 6.61
CA PRO A 351 -39.61 -20.77 6.47
C PRO A 351 -38.13 -20.46 6.67
N ILE A 352 -37.50 -20.99 7.72
CA ILE A 352 -36.06 -20.80 7.99
C ILE A 352 -35.20 -21.31 6.84
N ILE A 353 -35.48 -22.51 6.33
CA ILE A 353 -34.76 -23.06 5.17
C ILE A 353 -34.95 -22.18 3.94
N GLY A 354 -36.18 -21.71 3.69
CA GLY A 354 -36.50 -20.79 2.60
C GLY A 354 -35.73 -19.47 2.70
N THR A 355 -35.64 -18.88 3.89
CA THR A 355 -34.86 -17.66 4.13
C THR A 355 -33.36 -17.87 3.90
N ILE A 356 -32.81 -19.00 4.35
CA ILE A 356 -31.39 -19.34 4.10
C ILE A 356 -31.14 -19.50 2.61
N TYR A 357 -31.99 -20.25 1.92
CA TYR A 357 -31.88 -20.45 0.47
C TYR A 357 -31.95 -19.12 -0.28
N LEU A 358 -32.93 -18.28 0.03
CA LEU A 358 -33.07 -16.96 -0.58
C LEU A 358 -31.85 -16.07 -0.29
N GLY A 359 -31.31 -16.12 0.93
CA GLY A 359 -30.08 -15.41 1.29
C GLY A 359 -28.87 -15.88 0.47
N ILE A 360 -28.70 -17.18 0.28
CA ILE A 360 -27.62 -17.75 -0.54
C ILE A 360 -27.78 -17.35 -2.01
N VAL A 361 -28.99 -17.43 -2.56
CA VAL A 361 -29.29 -17.01 -3.94
C VAL A 361 -29.01 -15.53 -4.12
N PHE A 362 -29.47 -14.69 -3.19
CA PHE A 362 -29.21 -13.25 -3.20
C PHE A 362 -27.70 -12.96 -3.19
N LEU A 363 -26.95 -13.54 -2.24
CA LEU A 363 -25.52 -13.28 -2.13
C LEU A 363 -24.77 -13.78 -3.36
N SER A 364 -25.17 -14.92 -3.92
CA SER A 364 -24.62 -15.45 -5.17
C SER A 364 -24.83 -14.48 -6.33
N PHE A 365 -26.06 -13.98 -6.50
CA PHE A 365 -26.40 -13.01 -7.55
C PHE A 365 -25.68 -11.68 -7.35
N PHE A 366 -25.59 -11.19 -6.11
CA PHE A 366 -24.82 -10.01 -5.77
C PHE A 366 -23.36 -10.15 -6.18
N ASN A 367 -22.70 -11.27 -5.86
CA ASN A 367 -21.31 -11.50 -6.24
C ASN A 367 -21.11 -11.51 -7.77
N ILE A 368 -21.98 -12.19 -8.53
CA ILE A 368 -21.90 -12.21 -10.00
C ILE A 368 -22.02 -10.79 -10.55
N LEU A 369 -23.05 -10.06 -10.13
CA LEU A 369 -23.31 -8.71 -10.64
C LEU A 369 -22.22 -7.72 -10.22
N PHE A 370 -21.71 -7.82 -8.99
CA PHE A 370 -20.60 -7.01 -8.51
C PHE A 370 -19.33 -7.25 -9.35
N LEU A 371 -18.99 -8.51 -9.63
CA LEU A 371 -17.80 -8.85 -10.43
C LEU A 371 -17.95 -8.41 -11.89
N GLN A 372 -19.13 -8.62 -12.49
CA GLN A 372 -19.42 -8.13 -13.85
C GLN A 372 -19.36 -6.60 -13.94
N PHE A 373 -19.92 -5.91 -12.94
CA PHE A 373 -19.88 -4.45 -12.87
C PHE A 373 -18.43 -3.95 -12.78
N THR A 374 -17.64 -4.58 -11.91
CA THR A 374 -16.22 -4.23 -11.69
C THR A 374 -15.38 -4.51 -12.93
N GLU A 375 -15.55 -5.66 -13.59
CA GLU A 375 -14.84 -5.99 -14.83
C GLU A 375 -15.12 -4.97 -15.94
N LYS A 376 -16.39 -4.59 -16.10
CA LYS A 376 -16.80 -3.60 -17.12
C LYS A 376 -16.27 -2.20 -16.80
N LYS A 377 -16.32 -1.79 -15.53
CA LYS A 377 -15.94 -0.43 -15.12
C LYS A 377 -14.42 -0.24 -15.03
N GLY A 378 -13.68 -1.30 -14.70
CA GLY A 378 -12.22 -1.29 -14.63
C GLY A 378 -11.63 -0.61 -13.37
N SER A 379 -12.28 0.43 -12.85
CA SER A 379 -11.92 1.05 -11.58
C SER A 379 -13.16 1.47 -10.80
N LEU A 380 -13.12 1.28 -9.49
CA LEU A 380 -14.11 1.81 -8.55
C LEU A 380 -13.50 2.95 -7.73
N SER A 381 -14.36 3.83 -7.25
CA SER A 381 -14.03 5.04 -6.46
C SER A 381 -13.86 4.75 -4.97
N GLY A 382 -14.32 3.59 -4.50
CA GLY A 382 -14.08 3.13 -3.12
C GLY A 382 -12.75 2.39 -2.97
N ASP A 383 -12.60 1.70 -1.84
CA ASP A 383 -11.37 0.99 -1.48
C ASP A 383 -10.98 -0.11 -2.48
N TYR A 384 -11.92 -0.63 -3.28
CA TYR A 384 -11.58 -1.61 -4.31
C TYR A 384 -10.54 -1.07 -5.30
N GLY A 385 -10.60 0.23 -5.62
CA GLY A 385 -9.70 0.86 -6.57
C GLY A 385 -9.74 0.21 -7.95
N THR A 386 -8.56 -0.05 -8.53
CA THR A 386 -8.39 -0.52 -9.91
C THR A 386 -8.38 -2.05 -10.01
N SER A 387 -9.01 -2.58 -11.05
CA SER A 387 -8.92 -4.00 -11.40
C SER A 387 -7.65 -4.31 -12.20
N TYR A 388 -7.20 -5.57 -12.12
CA TYR A 388 -6.04 -6.02 -12.90
C TYR A 388 -6.21 -5.82 -14.40
N GLY A 389 -7.39 -6.11 -14.97
CA GLY A 389 -7.63 -5.99 -16.41
C GLY A 389 -7.52 -4.55 -16.92
N ALA A 390 -7.88 -3.55 -16.10
CA ALA A 390 -7.66 -2.14 -16.41
C ALA A 390 -6.16 -1.78 -16.34
N ASN A 391 -5.49 -2.19 -15.27
CA ASN A 391 -4.06 -1.92 -15.06
C ASN A 391 -3.17 -2.63 -16.10
N GLU A 392 -3.50 -3.84 -16.52
CA GLU A 392 -2.74 -4.62 -17.49
C GLU A 392 -2.64 -3.90 -18.85
N LYS A 393 -3.74 -3.30 -19.31
CA LYS A 393 -3.78 -2.55 -20.58
C LYS A 393 -2.91 -1.30 -20.53
N LEU A 394 -2.96 -0.57 -19.41
CA LEU A 394 -2.17 0.64 -19.20
C LEU A 394 -0.67 0.33 -19.07
N ALA A 395 -0.32 -0.76 -18.38
CA ALA A 395 1.07 -1.17 -18.15
C ALA A 395 1.76 -1.73 -19.39
N LYS A 396 1.05 -2.51 -20.23
CA LYS A 396 1.67 -3.15 -21.41
C LYS A 396 1.96 -2.17 -22.55
N ARG A 397 1.14 -1.14 -22.73
CA ARG A 397 1.21 -0.22 -23.89
C ARG A 397 2.57 0.49 -24.02
N PRO A 398 3.18 1.06 -22.96
CA PRO A 398 4.51 1.67 -23.05
C PRO A 398 5.65 0.66 -23.30
N LEU A 399 5.44 -0.60 -22.95
CA LEU A 399 6.46 -1.66 -22.98
C LEU A 399 6.43 -2.54 -24.23
N GLU A 400 5.52 -2.29 -25.17
CA GLU A 400 5.29 -3.14 -26.34
C GLU A 400 6.56 -3.36 -27.18
N LYS A 401 7.36 -2.29 -27.37
CA LYS A 401 8.65 -2.36 -28.06
C LYS A 401 9.70 -3.24 -27.36
N TYR A 402 9.55 -3.50 -26.07
CA TYR A 402 10.49 -4.29 -25.27
C TYR A 402 10.04 -5.75 -25.09
N ARG A 403 8.92 -6.16 -25.70
CA ARG A 403 8.31 -7.50 -25.52
C ARG A 403 9.26 -8.67 -25.78
N LYS A 404 10.24 -8.52 -26.67
CA LYS A 404 11.23 -9.55 -27.02
C LYS A 404 12.47 -9.56 -26.10
N THR A 405 12.60 -8.60 -25.19
CA THR A 405 13.77 -8.52 -24.30
C THR A 405 13.66 -9.50 -23.14
N LYS A 406 14.79 -10.06 -22.68
CA LYS A 406 14.84 -10.96 -21.50
C LYS A 406 14.28 -10.30 -20.23
N LYS A 407 14.33 -8.96 -20.15
CA LYS A 407 13.92 -8.17 -18.98
C LYS A 407 12.47 -7.69 -19.03
N TYR A 408 11.71 -8.02 -20.10
CA TYR A 408 10.34 -7.55 -20.28
C TYR A 408 9.43 -7.85 -19.09
N GLN A 409 9.52 -9.06 -18.53
CA GLN A 409 8.66 -9.48 -17.42
C GLN A 409 8.97 -8.71 -16.13
N GLU A 410 10.25 -8.56 -15.77
CA GLU A 410 10.68 -7.73 -14.64
C GLU A 410 10.19 -6.29 -14.85
N MET A 411 10.31 -5.77 -16.07
CA MET A 411 9.85 -4.43 -16.41
C MET A 411 8.36 -4.24 -16.25
N LEU A 412 7.58 -5.17 -16.78
CA LEU A 412 6.13 -5.14 -16.68
C LEU A 412 5.68 -5.18 -15.21
N LEU A 413 6.29 -6.06 -14.40
CA LEU A 413 5.94 -6.19 -12.99
C LEU A 413 6.22 -4.91 -12.19
N ALA A 414 7.33 -4.22 -12.46
CA ALA A 414 7.62 -2.96 -11.78
C ALA A 414 6.71 -1.82 -12.21
N THR A 415 6.19 -1.80 -13.45
CA THR A 415 5.24 -0.75 -13.86
C THR A 415 3.93 -0.77 -13.07
N TYR A 416 3.60 -1.88 -12.41
CA TYR A 416 2.44 -1.95 -11.52
C TYR A 416 2.71 -1.37 -10.13
N VAL A 417 3.97 -1.25 -9.72
CA VAL A 417 4.32 -0.75 -8.39
C VAL A 417 4.36 0.78 -8.42
N PRO A 418 3.75 1.48 -7.44
CA PRO A 418 3.85 2.93 -7.39
C PRO A 418 5.30 3.38 -7.28
N LEU A 419 5.69 4.39 -8.06
CA LEU A 419 7.05 4.97 -8.06
C LEU A 419 7.48 5.38 -6.63
N GLY A 420 6.53 5.86 -5.83
CA GLY A 420 6.72 6.21 -4.42
C GLY A 420 7.26 5.08 -3.54
N ALA A 421 6.95 3.82 -3.85
CA ALA A 421 7.27 2.67 -3.00
C ALA A 421 8.75 2.27 -3.03
N PHE A 422 9.50 2.66 -4.07
CA PHE A 422 10.94 2.40 -4.21
C PHE A 422 11.80 3.65 -4.09
N ARG A 423 11.22 4.77 -3.60
CA ARG A 423 12.01 5.95 -3.26
C ARG A 423 12.98 5.60 -2.14
N GLY A 424 14.23 6.04 -2.26
CA GLY A 424 15.34 5.59 -1.42
C GLY A 424 15.15 5.78 0.09
N ASP A 425 14.30 6.72 0.50
CA ASP A 425 13.94 6.97 1.90
C ASP A 425 12.84 6.04 2.46
N THR A 426 12.29 5.14 1.64
CA THR A 426 11.33 4.14 2.09
C THR A 426 12.02 2.89 2.64
N ILE A 427 11.36 2.23 3.59
CA ILE A 427 11.82 0.95 4.16
C ILE A 427 11.89 -0.14 3.08
N ILE A 428 11.01 -0.10 2.07
CA ILE A 428 11.02 -1.07 0.97
C ILE A 428 12.27 -0.88 0.10
N ALA A 429 12.61 0.36 -0.24
CA ALA A 429 13.81 0.65 -1.02
C ALA A 429 15.09 0.25 -0.28
N SER A 430 15.19 0.49 1.03
CA SER A 430 16.39 0.11 1.79
C SER A 430 16.62 -1.41 1.83
N MET A 431 15.55 -2.21 1.84
CA MET A 431 15.64 -3.68 1.71
C MET A 431 16.04 -4.13 0.31
N VAL A 432 15.49 -3.48 -0.72
CA VAL A 432 15.74 -3.84 -2.12
C VAL A 432 17.13 -3.40 -2.59
N TYR A 433 17.63 -2.28 -2.07
CA TYR A 433 18.85 -1.62 -2.49
C TYR A 433 19.83 -1.48 -1.32
N ASP A 434 20.41 -2.59 -0.88
CA ASP A 434 21.47 -2.58 0.14
C ASP A 434 22.65 -1.67 -0.32
N PRO A 435 23.12 -0.70 0.48
CA PRO A 435 24.18 0.24 0.09
C PRO A 435 25.45 -0.40 -0.44
N LYS A 436 25.91 -1.50 0.17
CA LYS A 436 27.16 -2.18 -0.21
C LYS A 436 27.01 -2.83 -1.59
N SER A 437 25.92 -3.56 -1.80
CA SER A 437 25.60 -4.17 -3.09
C SER A 437 25.34 -3.11 -4.17
N THR A 438 24.70 -2.00 -3.79
CA THR A 438 24.38 -0.88 -4.67
C THR A 438 25.66 -0.26 -5.19
N LYS A 439 26.65 0.09 -4.36
CA LYS A 439 27.92 0.68 -4.84
C LYS A 439 28.61 -0.16 -5.92
N LYS A 440 28.67 -1.49 -5.76
CA LYS A 440 29.22 -2.42 -6.75
C LYS A 440 28.36 -2.51 -8.02
N ARG A 441 27.03 -2.49 -7.87
CA ARG A 441 26.08 -2.46 -9.00
C ARG A 441 26.16 -1.15 -9.78
N LEU A 442 26.33 0.00 -9.12
CA LEU A 442 26.45 1.32 -9.75
C LEU A 442 27.66 1.38 -10.68
N SER A 443 28.82 0.82 -10.27
CA SER A 443 30.01 0.76 -11.13
C SER A 443 29.82 -0.14 -12.36
N LEU A 444 29.09 -1.26 -12.21
CA LEU A 444 28.74 -2.12 -13.34
C LEU A 444 27.74 -1.42 -14.28
N LEU A 445 26.79 -0.68 -13.70
CA LEU A 445 25.79 0.07 -14.45
C LEU A 445 26.41 1.23 -15.25
N ASP A 446 27.39 1.93 -14.67
CA ASP A 446 28.17 2.97 -15.35
C ASP A 446 28.82 2.42 -16.63
N ASN A 447 29.44 1.24 -16.53
CA ASN A 447 30.04 0.58 -17.69
C ASN A 447 28.97 0.13 -18.70
N GLN A 448 27.83 -0.35 -18.22
CA GLN A 448 26.72 -0.75 -19.07
C GLN A 448 26.14 0.44 -19.85
N PHE A 449 25.88 1.59 -19.21
CA PHE A 449 25.30 2.76 -19.86
C PHE A 449 26.24 3.43 -20.86
N LYS A 450 27.55 3.33 -20.66
CA LYS A 450 28.53 3.73 -21.68
C LYS A 450 28.41 2.88 -22.95
N SER A 451 28.12 1.57 -22.80
CA SER A 451 27.97 0.64 -23.92
C SER A 451 26.56 0.60 -24.54
N THR A 452 25.52 0.94 -23.76
CA THR A 452 24.11 0.88 -24.18
C THR A 452 23.34 2.07 -23.59
N PRO A 453 23.34 3.22 -24.29
CA PRO A 453 22.80 4.46 -23.73
C PRO A 453 21.27 4.45 -23.50
N GLU A 454 20.53 3.61 -24.20
CA GLU A 454 19.08 3.48 -24.04
C GLU A 454 18.69 2.24 -23.24
N ASP A 455 18.88 2.27 -21.92
CA ASP A 455 18.36 1.22 -21.03
C ASP A 455 16.91 1.52 -20.64
N ALA A 456 16.01 0.70 -21.16
CA ALA A 456 14.57 0.82 -20.92
C ALA A 456 14.20 0.80 -19.44
N ARG A 457 14.98 0.11 -18.59
CA ARG A 457 14.73 0.03 -17.14
C ARG A 457 14.84 1.38 -16.45
N ILE A 458 15.59 2.33 -17.01
CA ILE A 458 15.72 3.69 -16.49
C ILE A 458 14.40 4.44 -16.62
N LYS A 459 13.74 4.34 -17.78
CA LYS A 459 12.44 4.98 -18.03
C LYS A 459 11.31 4.40 -17.17
N HIS A 460 11.52 3.21 -16.61
CA HIS A 460 10.57 2.50 -15.76
C HIS A 460 11.08 2.36 -14.31
N GLU A 461 12.10 3.14 -13.93
CA GLU A 461 12.65 3.23 -12.56
C GLU A 461 13.05 1.90 -11.89
N LEU A 462 13.27 0.86 -12.70
CA LEU A 462 13.70 -0.48 -12.28
C LEU A 462 15.16 -0.55 -11.88
N LEU A 463 15.92 0.44 -12.31
CA LEU A 463 17.25 0.69 -11.84
C LEU A 463 17.13 1.78 -10.79
N ALA A 464 17.06 1.41 -9.50
CA ALA A 464 17.39 2.39 -8.48
C ALA A 464 18.89 2.65 -8.56
N TYR A 465 19.22 3.62 -9.39
CA TYR A 465 20.11 4.64 -8.92
C TYR A 465 19.31 5.40 -7.88
N TYR A 466 19.47 5.19 -6.57
CA TYR A 466 19.40 6.25 -5.55
C TYR A 466 19.86 5.73 -4.20
N THR A 467 20.48 6.65 -3.46
CA THR A 467 20.87 6.56 -2.06
C THR A 467 19.71 6.07 -1.18
N THR A 468 20.00 5.44 -0.03
CA THR A 468 19.01 5.05 1.01
C THR A 468 18.30 6.24 1.68
N THR A 469 18.43 7.42 1.11
CA THR A 469 17.82 8.68 1.53
C THR A 469 17.44 9.45 0.28
N ALA A 470 16.51 10.39 0.41
CA ALA A 470 16.22 11.36 -0.64
C ALA A 470 17.51 11.99 -1.20
N PRO A 471 17.57 12.32 -2.50
CA PRO A 471 18.75 12.88 -3.13
C PRO A 471 19.20 14.16 -2.41
N ARG A 472 20.44 14.15 -1.91
CA ARG A 472 21.11 15.35 -1.40
C ARG A 472 21.64 16.19 -2.56
N GLU A 473 21.96 17.46 -2.31
CA GLU A 473 22.55 18.35 -3.33
C GLU A 473 23.79 17.70 -3.98
N GLU A 474 24.66 17.07 -3.18
CA GLU A 474 25.84 16.32 -3.66
C GLU A 474 25.48 15.22 -4.67
N THR A 475 24.41 14.45 -4.39
CA THR A 475 23.91 13.40 -5.27
C THR A 475 23.40 13.99 -6.59
N LEU A 476 22.69 15.13 -6.53
CA LEU A 476 22.19 15.81 -7.73
C LEU A 476 23.35 16.34 -8.59
N VAL A 477 24.36 16.95 -7.97
CA VAL A 477 25.57 17.44 -8.68
C VAL A 477 26.27 16.29 -9.38
N LEU A 478 26.47 15.16 -8.70
CA LEU A 478 27.08 13.97 -9.29
C LEU A 478 26.28 13.44 -10.48
N LEU A 479 24.96 13.31 -10.34
CA LEU A 479 24.09 12.81 -11.41
C LEU A 479 24.04 13.76 -12.60
N ARG A 480 24.02 15.07 -12.34
CA ARG A 480 24.11 16.11 -13.38
C ARG A 480 25.44 16.05 -14.12
N GLN A 481 26.54 15.78 -13.44
CA GLN A 481 27.84 15.59 -14.09
C GLN A 481 27.86 14.29 -14.92
N LYS A 482 27.30 13.21 -14.39
CA LYS A 482 27.19 11.94 -15.14
C LYS A 482 26.30 12.06 -16.38
N SER A 483 25.19 12.81 -16.31
CA SER A 483 24.28 13.00 -17.45
C SER A 483 24.91 13.76 -18.61
N LYS A 484 25.92 14.61 -18.36
CA LYS A 484 26.71 15.26 -19.42
C LYS A 484 27.51 14.25 -20.24
N ASN A 485 28.08 13.24 -19.60
CA ASN A 485 28.97 12.28 -20.24
C ASN A 485 28.24 11.01 -20.73
N ILE A 486 27.10 10.69 -20.11
CA ILE A 486 26.35 9.46 -20.35
C ILE A 486 24.85 9.84 -20.42
N PRO A 487 24.26 9.94 -21.62
CA PRO A 487 22.88 10.40 -21.81
C PRO A 487 21.82 9.65 -21.01
N SER A 488 22.06 8.37 -20.69
CA SER A 488 21.21 7.53 -19.86
C SER A 488 20.94 8.10 -18.46
N TYR A 489 21.84 8.93 -17.93
CA TYR A 489 21.67 9.57 -16.62
C TYR A 489 20.75 10.79 -16.65
N SER A 490 20.40 11.33 -17.82
CA SER A 490 19.49 12.48 -17.89
C SER A 490 18.12 12.22 -17.25
N PRO A 491 17.37 11.16 -17.62
CA PRO A 491 16.10 10.84 -16.96
C PRO A 491 16.26 10.50 -15.47
N ILE A 492 17.39 9.92 -15.08
CA ILE A 492 17.73 9.65 -13.67
C ILE A 492 17.84 11.00 -12.94
N TYR A 493 18.72 11.89 -13.39
CA TYR A 493 18.87 13.22 -12.81
C TYR A 493 17.54 13.97 -12.69
N SER A 494 16.70 13.97 -13.73
CA SER A 494 15.39 14.62 -13.71
C SER A 494 14.48 14.06 -12.60
N ALA A 495 14.40 12.74 -12.45
CA ALA A 495 13.61 12.11 -11.39
C ALA A 495 14.16 12.42 -9.99
N ALA A 496 15.49 12.38 -9.83
CA ALA A 496 16.15 12.73 -8.57
C ALA A 496 15.89 14.19 -8.16
N ASN A 497 16.00 15.10 -9.12
CA ASN A 497 15.79 16.53 -8.90
C ASN A 497 14.33 16.82 -8.53
N ALA A 498 13.37 16.22 -9.23
CA ALA A 498 11.95 16.34 -8.89
C ALA A 498 11.67 15.87 -7.45
N MET A 499 12.28 14.77 -7.02
CA MET A 499 12.16 14.27 -5.64
C MET A 499 12.78 15.23 -4.61
N HIS A 500 13.94 15.81 -4.93
CA HIS A 500 14.59 16.80 -4.07
C HIS A 500 13.71 18.05 -3.89
N LEU A 501 13.16 18.57 -4.98
CA LEU A 501 12.27 19.73 -4.96
C LEU A 501 10.97 19.44 -4.20
N GLU A 502 10.37 18.27 -4.39
CA GLU A 502 9.17 17.87 -3.65
C GLU A 502 9.42 17.83 -2.14
N LYS A 503 10.53 17.23 -1.71
CA LYS A 503 10.89 17.10 -0.29
C LYS A 503 11.32 18.41 0.36
N THR A 504 12.01 19.27 -0.38
CA THR A 504 12.40 20.60 0.12
C THR A 504 11.27 21.63 -0.01
N LEU A 505 10.09 21.23 -0.50
CA LEU A 505 8.95 22.10 -0.79
C LEU A 505 9.35 23.26 -1.71
N ARG A 506 10.11 22.96 -2.77
CA ARG A 506 10.61 23.92 -3.76
C ARG A 506 10.08 23.62 -5.17
N LYS A 507 10.25 24.58 -6.06
CA LYS A 507 10.14 24.47 -7.51
C LYS A 507 11.44 24.97 -8.13
N ALA A 508 11.82 24.40 -9.27
CA ALA A 508 12.93 24.90 -10.08
C ALA A 508 12.37 25.69 -11.26
N PHE A 509 13.05 26.79 -11.59
CA PHE A 509 12.84 27.56 -12.82
C PHE A 509 14.14 27.55 -13.61
N GLU A 510 14.04 27.17 -14.88
CA GLU A 510 15.11 27.28 -15.85
C GLU A 510 14.63 28.15 -17.00
N ASP A 511 15.42 29.17 -17.36
CA ASP A 511 15.18 29.97 -18.55
C ASP A 511 16.36 29.87 -19.52
N PRO A 512 16.22 29.11 -20.61
CA PRO A 512 17.27 28.98 -21.62
C PRO A 512 17.64 30.32 -22.29
N MET A 513 16.71 31.28 -22.34
CA MET A 513 16.94 32.60 -22.95
C MET A 513 17.76 33.50 -22.02
N LEU A 514 17.58 33.36 -20.70
CA LEU A 514 18.33 34.12 -19.70
C LEU A 514 19.60 33.37 -19.25
N GLY A 515 19.68 32.05 -19.49
CA GLY A 515 20.75 31.19 -18.99
C GLY A 515 20.75 31.01 -17.47
N ILE A 516 19.59 31.15 -16.82
CA ILE A 516 19.43 31.07 -15.37
C ILE A 516 18.73 29.77 -14.98
N ALA A 517 19.22 29.13 -13.92
CA ALA A 517 18.52 28.06 -13.21
C ALA A 517 18.45 28.40 -11.72
N LEU A 518 17.25 28.45 -11.13
CA LEU A 518 17.06 28.81 -9.73
C LEU A 518 15.97 27.97 -9.06
N GLU A 519 16.12 27.72 -7.75
CA GLU A 519 15.13 27.02 -6.93
C GLU A 519 14.51 27.98 -5.92
N PHE A 520 13.18 27.91 -5.74
CA PHE A 520 12.43 28.77 -4.85
C PHE A 520 11.26 28.01 -4.20
N PRO A 521 10.71 28.48 -3.06
CA PRO A 521 9.62 27.78 -2.35
C PRO A 521 8.39 27.51 -3.24
N LYS A 522 7.74 26.37 -3.01
CA LYS A 522 6.65 25.86 -3.87
C LYS A 522 5.41 26.76 -3.86
N HIS A 523 5.15 27.46 -2.76
CA HIS A 523 4.01 28.37 -2.60
C HIS A 523 4.24 29.77 -3.15
N TRP A 524 5.45 30.10 -3.61
CA TRP A 524 5.72 31.36 -4.31
C TRP A 524 5.18 31.28 -5.74
N ASP A 525 4.68 32.42 -6.21
CA ASP A 525 4.12 32.59 -7.55
C ASP A 525 5.20 32.99 -8.55
N LEU A 526 5.05 32.51 -9.79
CA LEU A 526 5.94 32.80 -10.91
C LEU A 526 5.11 33.40 -12.04
N GLN A 527 5.44 34.62 -12.46
CA GLN A 527 4.89 35.28 -13.64
C GLN A 527 6.00 35.49 -14.66
N LYS A 528 5.80 34.99 -15.88
CA LYS A 528 6.76 35.13 -16.99
C LYS A 528 6.15 35.92 -18.13
N THR A 529 6.78 37.03 -18.49
CA THR A 529 6.51 37.79 -19.72
C THR A 529 7.69 37.64 -20.69
N LYS A 530 7.59 38.20 -21.90
CA LYS A 530 8.67 38.12 -22.90
C LYS A 530 9.99 38.74 -22.42
N ASN A 531 9.92 39.77 -21.57
CA ASN A 531 11.06 40.57 -21.15
C ASN A 531 11.19 40.65 -19.63
N GLN A 532 10.44 39.85 -18.86
CA GLN A 532 10.51 39.91 -17.40
C GLN A 532 10.07 38.58 -16.78
N THR A 533 10.79 38.12 -15.76
CA THR A 533 10.34 37.01 -14.90
C THR A 533 10.22 37.54 -13.47
N ILE A 534 9.03 37.44 -12.89
CA ILE A 534 8.76 37.89 -11.52
C ILE A 534 8.42 36.67 -10.66
N ILE A 535 9.08 36.54 -9.52
CA ILE A 535 8.83 35.52 -8.50
C ILE A 535 8.39 36.24 -7.22
N THR A 536 7.23 35.89 -6.68
CA THR A 536 6.66 36.57 -5.51
C THR A 536 6.24 35.60 -4.43
N GLY A 537 6.58 35.87 -3.17
CA GLY A 537 6.08 35.10 -2.03
C GLY A 537 6.74 35.50 -0.71
N ASP A 538 6.04 35.29 0.41
CA ASP A 538 6.50 35.61 1.78
C ASP A 538 7.04 37.03 1.98
N GLY A 539 6.46 38.02 1.28
CA GLY A 539 6.95 39.41 1.35
C GLY A 539 8.18 39.68 0.47
N PHE A 540 8.56 38.75 -0.40
CA PHE A 540 9.66 38.94 -1.35
C PHE A 540 9.12 39.05 -2.78
N ILE A 541 9.74 39.93 -3.56
CA ILE A 541 9.52 40.04 -5.01
C ILE A 541 10.88 40.01 -5.69
N LEU A 542 11.16 38.96 -6.46
CA LEU A 542 12.34 38.84 -7.29
C LEU A 542 11.96 39.08 -8.75
N SER A 543 12.49 40.12 -9.36
CA SER A 543 12.28 40.47 -10.77
C SER A 543 13.57 40.29 -11.56
N LEU A 544 13.49 39.55 -12.67
CA LEU A 544 14.57 39.28 -13.61
C LEU A 544 14.24 39.95 -14.94
N GLN A 545 15.07 40.88 -15.40
CA GLN A 545 14.82 41.66 -16.61
C GLN A 545 16.07 41.76 -17.50
N PRO A 546 15.96 41.54 -18.83
CA PRO A 546 17.03 41.83 -19.76
C PRO A 546 17.18 43.34 -19.93
N ILE A 547 18.43 43.80 -19.98
CA ILE A 547 18.80 45.19 -20.22
C ILE A 547 19.57 45.28 -21.55
N ASN A 548 19.35 46.38 -22.28
CA ASN A 548 19.96 46.59 -23.60
C ASN A 548 21.35 47.23 -23.51
N THR A 549 21.68 47.89 -22.39
CA THR A 549 22.95 48.61 -22.16
C THR A 549 23.88 47.88 -21.18
N LEU A 550 25.12 48.34 -21.01
CA LEU A 550 26.00 47.80 -19.95
C LEU A 550 25.45 48.24 -18.58
N CYS A 551 25.26 47.28 -17.67
CA CYS A 551 24.70 47.58 -16.37
C CYS A 551 25.72 48.33 -15.49
N THR A 552 25.52 49.63 -15.35
CA THR A 552 26.17 50.47 -14.35
C THR A 552 25.15 50.76 -13.24
N ALA A 553 25.62 51.10 -12.04
CA ALA A 553 24.74 51.40 -10.91
C ALA A 553 23.67 52.46 -11.20
N GLN A 554 23.97 53.38 -12.13
CA GLN A 554 23.06 54.44 -12.56
C GLN A 554 22.12 53.98 -13.67
N SER A 555 22.62 53.31 -14.72
CA SER A 555 21.80 52.88 -15.86
C SER A 555 20.79 51.79 -15.51
N CYS A 556 21.11 50.93 -14.55
CA CYS A 556 20.21 49.86 -14.12
C CYS A 556 19.08 50.34 -13.20
N VAL A 557 19.22 51.50 -12.56
CA VAL A 557 18.12 52.14 -11.81
C VAL A 557 17.20 52.90 -12.77
N GLU A 558 17.75 53.50 -13.83
CA GLU A 558 16.99 54.27 -14.83
C GLU A 558 16.17 53.39 -15.78
N GLU A 559 16.69 52.25 -16.25
CA GLU A 559 15.99 51.37 -17.21
C GLU A 559 14.85 50.52 -16.60
N THR A 560 14.77 50.37 -15.28
CA THR A 560 13.74 49.54 -14.61
C THR A 560 12.40 50.25 -14.35
N GLU A 561 12.24 51.53 -14.70
CA GLU A 561 10.98 52.32 -14.67
C GLU A 561 10.04 52.13 -13.43
N MET A 562 10.52 52.04 -12.18
CA MET A 562 9.74 52.26 -10.92
C MET A 562 10.62 52.04 -9.67
N LEU A 563 10.47 52.62 -8.45
CA LEU A 563 9.56 53.56 -7.76
C LEU A 563 10.46 54.58 -7.03
N SER A 564 10.18 55.88 -7.12
CA SER A 564 10.99 56.98 -6.54
C SER A 564 11.03 57.07 -5.00
N SER A 565 10.65 56.01 -4.28
CA SER A 565 10.50 55.98 -2.81
C SER A 565 11.27 54.86 -2.10
N GLN A 566 12.05 54.02 -2.80
CA GLN A 566 12.81 52.91 -2.20
C GLN A 566 14.30 53.26 -2.06
N THR A 567 14.94 52.81 -0.97
CA THR A 567 16.38 52.94 -0.75
C THR A 567 17.10 51.68 -1.24
N VAL A 568 18.19 51.85 -2.00
CA VAL A 568 19.06 50.73 -2.41
C VAL A 568 19.85 50.28 -1.19
N GLU A 569 19.59 49.06 -0.71
CA GLU A 569 20.30 48.50 0.45
C GLU A 569 21.63 47.86 0.04
N LYS A 570 21.68 47.21 -1.13
CA LYS A 570 22.88 46.51 -1.62
C LYS A 570 22.88 46.36 -3.13
N MET A 571 24.03 46.60 -3.76
CA MET A 571 24.25 46.30 -5.17
C MET A 571 25.44 45.36 -5.32
N THR A 572 25.35 44.36 -6.21
CA THR A 572 26.44 43.42 -6.48
C THR A 572 26.44 43.04 -7.95
N CYS A 573 27.53 43.31 -8.66
CA CYS A 573 27.75 42.92 -10.05
C CYS A 573 28.78 41.79 -10.12
N VAL A 574 28.51 40.77 -10.93
CA VAL A 574 29.37 39.57 -11.01
C VAL A 574 29.60 39.23 -12.48
N THR A 575 30.67 39.78 -13.07
CA THR A 575 31.37 39.34 -14.30
C THR A 575 32.43 40.38 -14.67
N LYS A 576 33.42 40.00 -15.50
CA LYS A 576 34.51 40.90 -15.96
C LYS A 576 34.01 42.15 -16.70
N GLU A 577 32.77 42.15 -17.18
CA GLU A 577 32.14 43.26 -17.91
C GLU A 577 30.78 43.70 -17.30
N ASN A 578 30.49 43.39 -16.03
CA ASN A 578 29.21 43.74 -15.38
C ASN A 578 27.95 43.26 -16.16
N MET A 579 28.03 42.10 -16.80
CA MET A 579 26.92 41.50 -17.56
C MET A 579 25.75 41.05 -16.68
N TRP A 580 25.98 40.89 -15.38
CA TRP A 580 24.98 40.51 -14.38
C TRP A 580 25.12 41.44 -13.18
N CYS A 581 24.05 42.16 -12.82
CA CYS A 581 24.00 42.96 -11.61
C CYS A 581 22.70 42.71 -10.88
N GLY A 582 22.81 42.51 -9.57
CA GLY A 582 21.67 42.47 -8.66
C GLY A 582 21.60 43.75 -7.84
N ILE A 583 20.41 44.31 -7.72
CA ILE A 583 20.08 45.43 -6.86
C ILE A 583 19.03 44.96 -5.85
N VAL A 584 19.33 45.14 -4.57
CA VAL A 584 18.43 44.89 -3.44
C VAL A 584 17.86 46.23 -3.00
N TYR A 585 16.54 46.33 -2.99
CA TYR A 585 15.82 47.50 -2.49
C TYR A 585 15.20 47.21 -1.13
N GLY A 586 15.25 48.21 -0.26
CA GLY A 586 14.55 48.21 1.02
C GLY A 586 13.02 48.17 0.85
N PRO A 587 12.28 47.85 1.93
CA PRO A 587 10.87 47.47 1.82
C PRO A 587 9.92 48.61 1.37
N ILE A 588 8.92 48.29 0.52
CA ILE A 588 7.90 49.26 0.03
C ILE A 588 6.91 49.69 1.12
N HIS A 589 6.57 48.73 1.96
CA HIS A 589 5.80 48.83 3.19
C HIS A 589 6.50 47.88 4.16
N ASN A 590 6.46 48.14 5.48
CA ASN A 590 7.22 47.49 6.59
C ASN A 590 7.38 45.94 6.60
N THR A 591 6.97 45.22 5.57
CA THR A 591 6.97 43.76 5.44
C THR A 591 7.40 43.23 4.07
N THR A 592 7.65 44.05 3.03
CA THR A 592 7.87 43.53 1.66
C THR A 592 9.14 44.06 0.97
N GLN A 593 10.14 43.21 0.73
CA GLN A 593 11.42 43.54 0.06
C GLN A 593 11.40 43.19 -1.44
N GLN A 594 12.03 44.02 -2.28
CA GLN A 594 12.13 43.80 -3.74
C GLN A 594 13.59 43.62 -4.21
N PHE A 595 13.78 42.68 -5.13
CA PHE A 595 15.06 42.28 -5.68
C PHE A 595 14.96 42.40 -7.19
N PHE A 596 15.81 43.22 -7.78
CA PHE A 596 15.89 43.34 -9.23
C PHE A 596 17.25 42.82 -9.67
N ILE A 597 17.22 41.87 -10.60
CA ILE A 597 18.44 41.37 -11.23
C ILE A 597 18.31 41.65 -12.71
N THR A 598 19.28 42.42 -13.18
CA THR A 598 19.37 42.85 -14.56
C THR A 598 20.57 42.20 -15.20
N TYR A 599 20.41 41.83 -16.48
CA TYR A 599 21.45 41.13 -17.20
C TYR A 599 21.47 41.50 -18.68
N LYS A 600 22.64 41.40 -19.30
CA LYS A 600 22.84 41.62 -20.74
C LYS A 600 22.94 40.27 -21.46
N PRO A 601 22.04 39.95 -22.40
CA PRO A 601 22.12 38.70 -23.16
C PRO A 601 23.30 38.77 -24.14
N ASP A 602 24.30 37.90 -23.95
CA ASP A 602 25.35 37.69 -24.96
C ASP A 602 24.74 36.82 -26.06
N GLY A 603 24.66 37.33 -27.29
CA GLY A 603 23.83 36.79 -28.40
C GLY A 603 24.19 35.39 -28.91
N LYS A 604 25.01 34.62 -28.19
CA LYS A 604 25.30 33.21 -28.45
C LYS A 604 24.37 32.35 -27.62
N GLN A 605 23.52 31.57 -28.28
CA GLN A 605 22.68 30.57 -27.59
C GLN A 605 23.58 29.59 -26.82
N PRO A 606 23.51 29.53 -25.48
CA PRO A 606 24.18 28.48 -24.76
C PRO A 606 23.52 27.15 -25.08
N SER A 607 24.33 26.14 -25.39
CA SER A 607 23.84 24.77 -25.45
C SER A 607 23.24 24.41 -24.09
N PRO A 608 22.04 23.80 -24.02
CA PRO A 608 21.34 23.51 -22.77
C PRO A 608 22.13 22.61 -21.79
N PHE A 609 23.29 22.08 -22.20
CA PHE A 609 24.12 21.18 -21.40
C PHE A 609 25.53 21.72 -21.06
N VAL A 610 25.91 22.90 -21.54
CA VAL A 610 27.25 23.48 -21.31
C VAL A 610 27.14 24.88 -20.68
N PRO A 611 27.31 25.02 -19.36
CA PRO A 611 27.46 26.34 -18.76
C PRO A 611 28.85 26.90 -19.09
N SER A 612 28.90 28.09 -19.69
CA SER A 612 30.04 29.00 -19.54
C SER A 612 30.31 29.29 -18.05
N GLU A 613 31.56 29.65 -17.73
CA GLU A 613 32.01 30.03 -16.38
C GLU A 613 31.13 31.16 -15.78
N GLU A 614 30.61 32.02 -16.65
CA GLU A 614 29.74 33.15 -16.30
C GLU A 614 28.34 32.71 -15.84
N TYR A 615 27.74 31.68 -16.44
CA TYR A 615 26.44 31.14 -15.97
C TYR A 615 26.54 30.54 -14.57
N THR A 616 27.69 29.95 -14.25
CA THR A 616 27.93 29.36 -12.93
C THR A 616 28.02 30.45 -11.87
N HIS A 617 28.68 31.57 -12.18
CA HIS A 617 28.77 32.74 -11.29
C HIS A 617 27.42 33.46 -11.10
N ALA A 618 26.63 33.65 -12.16
CA ALA A 618 25.29 34.25 -12.07
C ALA A 618 24.34 33.41 -11.19
N THR A 619 24.36 32.09 -11.38
CA THR A 619 23.59 31.15 -10.55
C THR A 619 24.03 31.17 -9.08
N ALA A 620 25.34 31.25 -8.82
CA ALA A 620 25.88 31.34 -7.47
C ALA A 620 25.51 32.66 -6.77
N LEU A 621 25.51 33.79 -7.49
CA LEU A 621 25.04 35.08 -6.97
C LEU A 621 23.56 35.02 -6.60
N LEU A 622 22.71 34.52 -7.51
CA LEU A 622 21.29 34.31 -7.26
C LEU A 622 21.04 33.42 -6.04
N LYS A 623 21.78 32.30 -5.93
CA LYS A 623 21.70 31.41 -4.76
C LYS A 623 22.15 32.12 -3.48
N SER A 624 23.24 32.90 -3.53
CA SER A 624 23.72 33.70 -2.39
C SER A 624 22.73 34.77 -1.94
N ILE A 625 22.05 35.44 -2.87
CA ILE A 625 21.00 36.42 -2.56
C ILE A 625 19.82 35.70 -1.90
N LEU A 626 19.34 34.62 -2.51
CA LEU A 626 18.25 33.80 -1.96
C LEU A 626 18.59 33.15 -0.60
N ASP A 627 19.84 32.75 -0.38
CA ASP A 627 20.29 32.17 0.89
C ASP A 627 20.48 33.24 1.98
N SER A 628 20.92 34.45 1.60
CA SER A 628 20.98 35.61 2.52
C SER A 628 19.58 36.03 2.95
N LEU A 629 18.59 35.90 2.07
CA LEU A 629 17.17 36.13 2.36
C LEU A 629 16.54 35.10 3.31
N ARG A 630 17.19 33.95 3.51
CA ARG A 630 16.72 32.91 4.46
C ARG A 630 17.23 33.11 5.89
N GLN A 631 18.22 34.00 6.09
CA GLN A 631 18.80 34.27 7.41
C GLN A 631 18.22 35.51 8.10
N LEU A 632 17.44 36.31 7.36
CA LEU A 632 16.58 37.40 7.85
C LEU A 632 15.17 36.84 8.10
#